data_AF-A0A973BSH3-F1
#
_entry.id   AF-A0A973BSH3-F1
#
_cell.length_a   1.000
_cell.length_b   1.000
_cell.length_c   1.000
_cell.angle_alpha   90.00
_cell.angle_beta   90.00
_cell.angle_gamma   90.00
#
_symmetry.space_group_name_H-M   'P 1'
#
loop_
_entity.id
_entity.type
_entity.pdbx_description
1 polymer ?
#
loop_
_entity_poly.entity_id
_entity_poly.type
_entity_poly.pdbx_seq_one_letter_code
_entity_poly.pdbx_strand_id
1 'polypeptide(L)'
;MAVGVLGLAGTVGLALGPLSGGLLIESLTWRWIFTVNVVAAIGITVMVVAVWREPPRVEAPPFDTAGLLALVIALSSLVLAVMQGGEWGWTAATTIALFVVAIVSSAAFWMVERSQVHPLIEVQLFSSARLTAFNASVFMSQFSKSTVLVFLRLYIQQVLGYTVIEAGLALLPGVALNVAFALPGGKFVDRVGPTQPLLLGLGGLVVAHIALAILVDVDNDVALLVPLLVWGSATVFSFQGSLTGVANSVP
;
A
#
# COMPACT_ATOMS: atom_id res chain seq x y z
N MET A 1 -9.67 17.46 -0.24
CA MET A 1 -10.82 16.66 0.27
C MET A 1 -11.03 15.28 -0.37
N ALA A 2 -11.14 15.13 -1.71
CA ALA A 2 -11.42 13.83 -2.34
C ALA A 2 -10.36 12.74 -2.03
N VAL A 3 -9.08 13.08 -2.08
CA VAL A 3 -7.96 12.19 -1.70
C VAL A 3 -8.05 11.77 -0.22
N GLY A 4 -8.52 12.67 0.66
CA GLY A 4 -8.74 12.37 2.07
C GLY A 4 -9.88 11.37 2.30
N VAL A 5 -10.96 11.45 1.51
CA VAL A 5 -12.08 10.50 1.56
C VAL A 5 -11.68 9.13 1.03
N LEU A 6 -10.92 9.09 -0.08
CA LEU A 6 -10.40 7.84 -0.65
C LEU A 6 -9.40 7.17 0.29
N GLY A 7 -8.50 7.96 0.89
CA GLY A 7 -7.59 7.50 1.94
C GLY A 7 -8.34 6.97 3.16
N LEU A 8 -9.39 7.66 3.62
CA LEU A 8 -10.21 7.23 4.74
C LEU A 8 -10.93 5.90 4.45
N ALA A 9 -11.51 5.73 3.26
CA ALA A 9 -12.15 4.49 2.86
C ALA A 9 -11.16 3.30 2.90
N GLY A 10 -9.95 3.48 2.37
CA GLY A 10 -8.89 2.47 2.41
C GLY A 10 -8.43 2.14 3.83
N THR A 11 -8.23 3.16 4.68
CA THR A 11 -7.76 2.98 6.05
C THR A 11 -8.81 2.34 6.96
N VAL A 12 -10.09 2.66 6.78
CA VAL A 12 -11.19 2.02 7.52
C VAL A 12 -11.24 0.52 7.21
N GLY A 13 -11.09 0.14 5.93
CA GLY A 13 -10.97 -1.28 5.55
C GLY A 13 -9.78 -1.98 6.23
N LEU A 14 -8.62 -1.31 6.28
CA LEU A 14 -7.43 -1.79 6.98
C LEU A 14 -7.62 -1.95 8.49
N ALA A 15 -8.36 -1.05 9.14
CA ALA A 15 -8.66 -1.11 10.57
C ALA A 15 -9.63 -2.24 10.92
N LEU A 16 -10.69 -2.38 10.11
CA LEU A 16 -11.76 -3.35 10.36
C LEU A 16 -11.37 -4.77 9.93
N GLY A 17 -10.43 -4.92 8.98
CA GLY A 17 -10.02 -6.21 8.44
C GLY A 17 -9.55 -7.21 9.50
N PRO A 18 -8.53 -6.90 10.32
CA PRO A 18 -8.03 -7.82 11.35
C PRO A 18 -9.08 -8.17 12.41
N LEU A 19 -9.89 -7.21 12.84
CA LEU A 19 -10.94 -7.44 13.85
C LEU A 19 -12.05 -8.33 13.33
N SER A 20 -12.61 -7.98 12.17
CA SER A 20 -13.67 -8.78 11.53
C SER A 20 -13.16 -10.16 11.14
N GLY A 21 -11.96 -10.27 10.59
CA GLY A 21 -11.32 -11.54 10.25
C GLY A 21 -11.07 -12.43 11.46
N GLY A 22 -10.55 -11.87 12.56
CA GLY A 22 -10.32 -12.60 13.82
C GLY A 22 -11.63 -13.14 14.41
N LEU A 23 -12.65 -12.27 14.52
CA LEU A 23 -13.97 -12.66 15.03
C LEU A 23 -14.63 -13.74 14.17
N LEU A 24 -14.51 -13.67 12.84
CA LEU A 24 -15.07 -14.68 11.93
C LEU A 24 -14.38 -16.03 12.05
N ILE A 25 -13.06 -16.06 12.29
CA ILE A 25 -12.32 -17.31 12.49
C ILE A 25 -12.67 -17.94 13.83
N GLU A 26 -12.78 -17.14 14.89
CA GLU A 26 -13.06 -17.60 16.25
C GLU A 26 -14.51 -18.09 16.41
N SER A 27 -15.48 -17.36 15.85
CA SER A 27 -16.91 -17.67 16.01
C SER A 27 -17.46 -18.64 14.97
N LEU A 28 -16.82 -18.74 13.79
CA LEU A 28 -17.33 -19.53 12.68
C LEU A 28 -16.22 -20.41 12.06
N THR A 29 -15.92 -20.21 10.79
CA THR A 29 -14.92 -20.96 10.03
C THR A 29 -14.29 -20.01 9.04
N TRP A 30 -13.02 -20.23 8.69
CA TRP A 30 -12.28 -19.40 7.72
C TRP A 30 -13.03 -19.15 6.40
N ARG A 31 -13.92 -20.07 5.97
CA ARG A 31 -14.77 -19.92 4.77
C ARG A 31 -15.67 -18.68 4.81
N TRP A 32 -16.09 -18.24 6.00
CA TRP A 32 -16.95 -17.07 6.16
C TRP A 32 -16.26 -15.76 5.78
N ILE A 33 -14.92 -15.70 5.84
CA ILE A 33 -14.15 -14.56 5.32
C ILE A 33 -14.48 -14.33 3.84
N PHE A 34 -14.58 -15.39 3.04
CA PHE A 34 -14.94 -15.28 1.62
C PHE A 34 -16.41 -14.92 1.42
N THR A 35 -17.30 -15.48 2.24
CA THR A 35 -18.75 -15.24 2.13
C THR A 35 -19.09 -13.77 2.39
N VAL A 36 -18.51 -13.17 3.43
CA VAL A 36 -18.70 -11.74 3.75
C VAL A 36 -18.21 -10.84 2.62
N ASN A 37 -17.06 -11.15 2.02
CA ASN A 37 -16.54 -10.40 0.87
C ASN A 37 -17.49 -10.48 -0.34
N VAL A 38 -18.05 -11.65 -0.63
CA VAL A 38 -19.02 -11.83 -1.72
C VAL A 38 -20.29 -11.02 -1.47
N VAL A 39 -20.85 -11.06 -0.26
CA VAL A 39 -22.05 -10.28 0.09
C VAL A 39 -21.79 -8.78 -0.01
N ALA A 40 -20.65 -8.32 0.50
CA ALA A 40 -20.24 -6.92 0.39
C ALA A 40 -20.08 -6.49 -1.08
N ALA A 41 -19.44 -7.32 -1.91
CA ALA A 41 -19.28 -7.06 -3.34
C ALA A 41 -20.64 -6.89 -4.03
N ILE A 42 -21.58 -7.81 -3.79
CA ILE A 42 -22.94 -7.73 -4.33
C ILE A 42 -23.62 -6.43 -3.89
N GLY A 43 -23.57 -6.10 -2.59
CA GLY A 43 -24.19 -4.88 -2.05
C GLY A 43 -23.61 -3.60 -2.67
N ILE A 44 -22.28 -3.52 -2.81
CA ILE A 44 -21.60 -2.39 -3.45
C ILE A 44 -21.98 -2.31 -4.92
N THR A 45 -22.00 -3.43 -5.66
CA THR A 45 -22.44 -3.46 -7.06
C THR A 45 -23.86 -2.93 -7.21
N VAL A 46 -24.79 -3.37 -6.37
CA VAL A 46 -26.18 -2.88 -6.39
C VAL A 46 -26.24 -1.37 -6.14
N MET A 47 -25.52 -0.86 -5.12
CA MET A 47 -25.47 0.58 -4.84
C MET A 47 -24.87 1.38 -6.00
N VAL A 48 -23.76 0.91 -6.58
CA VAL A 48 -23.11 1.58 -7.72
C VAL A 48 -24.06 1.61 -8.90
N VAL A 49 -24.66 0.48 -9.29
CA VAL A 49 -25.61 0.42 -10.42
C VAL A 49 -26.83 1.32 -10.19
N ALA A 50 -27.33 1.42 -8.96
CA ALA A 50 -28.48 2.27 -8.64
C ALA A 50 -28.18 3.78 -8.72
N VAL A 51 -26.94 4.20 -8.49
CA VAL A 51 -26.54 5.63 -8.43
C VAL A 51 -25.72 6.04 -9.66
N TRP A 52 -25.24 5.08 -10.46
CA TRP A 52 -24.41 5.32 -11.62
C TRP A 52 -25.12 6.21 -12.64
N ARG A 53 -24.47 7.32 -12.98
CA ARG A 53 -24.87 8.17 -14.09
C ARG A 53 -23.84 7.99 -15.18
N GLU A 54 -24.30 7.54 -16.35
CA GLU A 54 -23.43 7.31 -17.49
C GLU A 54 -22.70 8.61 -17.84
N PRO A 55 -21.35 8.64 -17.75
CA PRO A 55 -20.61 9.80 -18.22
C PRO A 55 -20.75 9.92 -19.75
N PRO A 56 -20.54 11.12 -20.32
CA PRO A 56 -20.52 11.28 -21.77
C PRO A 56 -19.59 10.25 -22.42
N ARG A 57 -20.04 9.63 -23.52
CA ARG A 57 -19.19 8.69 -24.28
C ARG A 57 -17.98 9.43 -24.81
N VAL A 58 -16.82 9.16 -24.22
CA VAL A 58 -15.52 9.51 -24.75
C VAL A 58 -15.07 8.34 -25.62
N GLU A 59 -14.66 8.59 -26.86
CA GLU A 59 -14.05 7.55 -27.69
C GLU A 59 -12.84 6.97 -26.96
N ALA A 60 -12.89 5.68 -26.64
CA ALA A 60 -11.79 5.02 -25.95
C ALA A 60 -10.61 4.89 -26.93
N PRO A 61 -9.40 5.29 -26.53
CA PRO A 61 -8.22 5.05 -27.36
C PRO A 61 -8.02 3.54 -27.60
N PRO A 62 -7.34 3.17 -28.70
CA PRO A 62 -7.02 1.78 -28.99
C PRO A 62 -6.27 1.13 -27.82
N PHE A 63 -6.61 -0.12 -27.52
CA PHE A 63 -6.08 -0.84 -26.36
C PHE A 63 -4.65 -1.33 -26.61
N ASP A 64 -3.71 -0.92 -25.75
CA ASP A 64 -2.31 -1.35 -25.83
C ASP A 64 -2.11 -2.75 -25.22
N THR A 65 -2.30 -3.78 -26.02
CA THR A 65 -2.08 -5.18 -25.62
C THR A 65 -0.60 -5.48 -25.36
N ALA A 66 0.31 -4.87 -26.11
CA ALA A 66 1.74 -5.14 -26.01
C ALA A 66 2.32 -4.54 -24.72
N GLY A 67 1.99 -3.28 -24.43
CA GLY A 67 2.33 -2.62 -23.17
C GLY A 67 1.75 -3.38 -21.98
N LEU A 68 0.48 -3.78 -22.05
CA LEU A 68 -0.15 -4.56 -20.99
C LEU A 68 0.55 -5.90 -20.73
N LEU A 69 0.84 -6.68 -21.77
CA LEU A 69 1.51 -7.98 -21.61
C LEU A 69 2.93 -7.80 -21.05
N ALA A 70 3.68 -6.81 -21.53
CA ALA A 70 5.01 -6.53 -21.02
C ALA A 70 4.97 -6.15 -19.53
N LEU A 71 4.00 -5.31 -19.13
CA LEU A 71 3.79 -4.92 -17.74
C LEU A 71 3.38 -6.10 -16.84
N VAL A 72 2.43 -6.92 -17.30
CA VAL A 72 1.95 -8.09 -16.56
C VAL A 72 3.08 -9.08 -16.35
N ILE A 73 3.86 -9.38 -17.40
CA ILE A 73 5.01 -10.30 -17.30
C ILE A 73 6.05 -9.72 -16.34
N ALA A 74 6.40 -8.44 -16.48
CA ALA A 74 7.39 -7.78 -15.63
C ALA A 74 7.01 -7.82 -14.14
N LEU A 75 5.77 -7.46 -13.80
CA LEU A 75 5.29 -7.45 -12.43
C LEU A 75 5.14 -8.87 -11.87
N SER A 76 4.57 -9.80 -12.65
CA SER A 76 4.34 -11.18 -12.20
C SER A 76 5.65 -11.91 -11.93
N SER A 77 6.65 -11.76 -12.82
CA SER A 77 7.96 -12.40 -12.62
C SER A 77 8.71 -11.78 -11.44
N LEU A 78 8.66 -10.46 -11.27
CA LEU A 78 9.27 -9.77 -10.15
C LEU A 78 8.67 -10.21 -8.81
N VAL A 79 7.34 -10.20 -8.71
CA VAL A 79 6.62 -10.62 -7.50
C VAL A 79 6.93 -12.08 -7.19
N LEU A 80 6.88 -12.97 -8.19
CA LEU A 80 7.18 -14.39 -8.01
C LEU A 80 8.62 -14.62 -7.55
N ALA A 81 9.60 -13.93 -8.14
CA ALA A 81 11.01 -14.00 -7.76
C ALA A 81 11.23 -13.60 -6.30
N VAL A 82 10.59 -12.51 -5.86
CA VAL A 82 10.72 -11.99 -4.49
C VAL A 82 10.02 -12.91 -3.49
N MET A 83 8.80 -13.38 -3.81
CA MET A 83 8.04 -14.24 -2.91
C MET A 83 8.69 -15.61 -2.73
N GLN A 84 9.10 -16.25 -3.83
CA GLN A 84 9.64 -17.61 -3.79
C GLN A 84 11.16 -17.65 -3.64
N GLY A 85 11.86 -16.52 -3.73
CA GLY A 85 13.32 -16.46 -3.58
C GLY A 85 13.82 -16.99 -2.23
N GLY A 86 13.02 -16.86 -1.17
CA GLY A 86 13.32 -17.45 0.14
C GLY A 86 13.26 -18.99 0.14
N GLU A 87 12.27 -19.58 -0.53
CA GLU A 87 12.07 -21.03 -0.59
C GLU A 87 12.95 -21.71 -1.64
N TRP A 88 13.04 -21.12 -2.84
CA TRP A 88 13.80 -21.67 -3.97
C TRP A 88 15.29 -21.35 -3.90
N GLY A 89 15.67 -20.35 -3.09
CA GLY A 89 17.02 -19.82 -3.00
C GLY A 89 17.24 -18.65 -3.94
N TRP A 90 17.84 -17.58 -3.41
CA TRP A 90 18.11 -16.33 -4.15
C TRP A 90 19.08 -16.51 -5.32
N THR A 91 19.97 -17.50 -5.22
CA THR A 91 20.98 -17.82 -6.23
C THR A 91 20.55 -18.94 -7.18
N ALA A 92 19.35 -19.49 -7.01
CA ALA A 92 18.84 -20.52 -7.90
C ALA A 92 18.61 -19.95 -9.31
N ALA A 93 18.88 -20.76 -10.32
CA ALA A 93 18.74 -20.38 -11.72
C ALA A 93 17.31 -19.90 -12.06
N THR A 94 16.28 -20.50 -11.43
CA THR A 94 14.88 -20.10 -11.57
C THR A 94 14.61 -18.70 -11.05
N THR A 95 15.08 -18.37 -9.84
CA THR A 95 14.92 -17.05 -9.22
C THR A 95 15.65 -15.97 -10.04
N ILE A 96 16.89 -16.25 -10.46
CA ILE A 96 17.67 -15.33 -11.29
C ILE A 96 16.99 -15.12 -12.65
N ALA A 97 16.51 -16.20 -13.28
CA ALA A 97 15.79 -16.10 -14.56
C ALA A 97 14.55 -15.21 -14.45
N LEU A 98 13.79 -15.32 -13.35
CA LEU A 98 12.63 -14.45 -13.13
C LEU A 98 13.02 -12.98 -12.96
N PHE A 99 14.11 -12.67 -12.25
CA PHE A 99 14.62 -11.30 -12.17
C PHE A 99 15.06 -10.77 -13.54
N VAL A 100 15.75 -11.59 -14.33
CA VAL A 100 16.14 -11.22 -15.70
C VAL A 100 14.90 -10.95 -16.55
N VAL A 101 13.89 -11.82 -16.50
CA VAL A 101 12.60 -11.62 -17.20
C VAL A 101 11.94 -10.32 -16.73
N ALA A 102 11.90 -10.04 -15.43
CA ALA A 102 11.34 -8.81 -14.90
C ALA A 102 12.03 -7.57 -15.48
N ILE A 103 13.37 -7.55 -15.50
CA ILE A 103 14.16 -6.43 -16.03
C ILE A 103 13.94 -6.26 -17.53
N VAL A 104 14.03 -7.36 -18.30
CA VAL A 104 13.88 -7.33 -19.76
C VAL A 104 12.46 -6.89 -20.15
N SER A 105 11.43 -7.44 -19.50
CA SER A 105 10.04 -7.06 -19.76
C SER A 105 9.73 -5.62 -19.33
N SER A 106 10.34 -5.13 -18.24
CA SER A 106 10.21 -3.71 -17.84
C SER A 106 10.87 -2.78 -18.86
N ALA A 107 12.03 -3.15 -19.39
CA ALA A 107 12.69 -2.38 -20.44
C ALA A 107 11.88 -2.41 -21.75
N ALA A 108 11.33 -3.57 -22.12
CA ALA A 108 10.45 -3.70 -23.27
C ALA A 108 9.18 -2.85 -23.11
N PHE A 109 8.54 -2.88 -21.94
CA PHE A 109 7.42 -2.02 -21.59
C PHE A 109 7.77 -0.55 -21.80
N TRP A 110 8.89 -0.09 -21.23
CA TRP A 110 9.36 1.29 -21.39
C TRP A 110 9.56 1.69 -22.86
N MET A 111 10.14 0.81 -23.67
CA MET A 111 10.36 1.07 -25.10
C MET A 111 9.06 1.12 -25.90
N VAL A 112 8.10 0.23 -25.60
CA VAL A 112 6.79 0.20 -26.25
C VAL A 112 6.02 1.47 -25.89
N GLU A 113 5.85 1.76 -24.61
CA GLU A 113 5.10 2.92 -24.11
C GLU A 113 5.67 4.26 -24.61
N ARG A 114 7.00 4.35 -24.78
CA ARG A 114 7.62 5.56 -25.32
C ARG A 114 7.25 5.82 -26.78
N SER A 115 6.91 4.79 -27.55
CA SER A 115 6.57 4.90 -28.97
C SER A 115 5.07 4.89 -29.25
N GLN A 116 4.24 4.60 -28.25
CA GLN A 116 2.78 4.60 -28.38
C GLN A 116 2.19 6.02 -28.43
N VAL A 117 1.16 6.19 -29.27
CA VAL A 117 0.38 7.45 -29.36
C VAL A 117 -0.56 7.60 -28.16
N HIS A 118 -1.08 6.49 -27.64
CA HIS A 118 -1.92 6.43 -26.45
C HIS A 118 -1.30 5.46 -25.44
N PRO A 119 -0.20 5.86 -24.76
CA PRO A 119 0.47 5.01 -23.79
C PRO A 119 -0.45 4.69 -22.61
N LEU A 120 -0.33 3.49 -22.05
CA LEU A 120 -0.95 3.14 -20.77
C LEU A 120 -0.36 3.97 -19.63
N ILE A 121 0.96 4.21 -19.70
CA ILE A 121 1.68 5.03 -18.73
C ILE A 121 2.61 5.96 -19.50
N GLU A 122 2.44 7.27 -19.32
CA GLU A 122 3.33 8.27 -19.89
C GLU A 122 4.72 8.19 -19.24
N VAL A 123 5.57 7.28 -19.73
CA VAL A 123 6.91 7.01 -19.16
C VAL A 123 7.82 8.24 -19.14
N GLN A 124 7.56 9.21 -20.01
CA GLN A 124 8.28 10.49 -20.05
C GLN A 124 8.09 11.31 -18.78
N LEU A 125 6.97 11.14 -18.06
CA LEU A 125 6.72 11.84 -16.81
C LEU A 125 7.73 11.45 -15.72
N PHE A 126 8.28 10.22 -15.75
CA PHE A 126 9.33 9.79 -14.80
C PHE A 126 10.68 10.49 -15.01
N SER A 127 10.86 11.23 -16.11
CA SER A 127 12.02 12.13 -16.26
C SER A 127 11.98 13.31 -15.27
N SER A 128 10.78 13.65 -14.77
CA SER A 128 10.64 14.62 -13.69
C SER A 128 11.14 14.03 -12.39
N ALA A 129 12.25 14.54 -11.89
CA ALA A 129 12.80 14.17 -10.57
C ALA A 129 11.76 14.32 -9.46
N ARG A 130 10.84 15.30 -9.60
CA ARG A 130 9.75 15.53 -8.65
C ARG A 130 8.74 14.40 -8.65
N LEU A 131 8.26 13.97 -9.82
CA LEU A 131 7.31 12.85 -9.93
C LEU A 131 7.95 11.55 -9.45
N THR A 132 9.19 11.29 -9.86
CA THR A 132 9.92 10.09 -9.46
C THR A 132 10.16 10.06 -7.95
N ALA A 133 10.50 11.20 -7.32
CA ALA A 133 10.63 11.29 -5.87
C ALA A 133 9.29 11.03 -5.14
N PHE A 134 8.18 11.56 -5.63
CA PHE A 134 6.86 11.29 -5.03
C PHE A 134 6.45 9.82 -5.18
N ASN A 135 6.67 9.20 -6.35
CA ASN A 135 6.40 7.77 -6.55
C ASN A 135 7.29 6.87 -5.68
N ALA A 136 8.59 7.19 -5.57
CA ALA A 136 9.50 6.49 -4.66
C ALA A 136 9.03 6.62 -3.19
N SER A 137 8.46 7.77 -2.83
CA SER A 137 7.91 7.99 -1.50
C SER A 137 6.63 7.19 -1.24
N VAL A 138 5.75 7.02 -2.23
CA VAL A 138 4.61 6.08 -2.13
C VAL A 138 5.12 4.67 -1.87
N PHE A 139 6.12 4.24 -2.65
CA PHE A 139 6.72 2.91 -2.50
C PHE A 139 7.31 2.71 -1.09
N MET A 140 8.12 3.65 -0.60
CA MET A 140 8.68 3.60 0.76
C MET A 140 7.61 3.60 1.85
N SER A 141 6.54 4.39 1.69
CA SER A 141 5.43 4.42 2.64
C SER A 141 4.72 3.07 2.71
N GLN A 142 4.48 2.44 1.55
CA GLN A 142 3.84 1.14 1.46
C GLN A 142 4.75 0.02 1.97
N PHE A 143 6.06 0.11 1.71
CA PHE A 143 7.06 -0.81 2.25
C PHE A 143 7.08 -0.76 3.78
N SER A 144 7.22 0.43 4.36
CA SER A 144 7.09 0.69 5.80
C SER A 144 5.81 0.09 6.37
N LYS A 145 4.67 0.30 5.67
CA LYS A 145 3.38 -0.21 6.12
C LYS A 145 3.36 -1.74 6.19
N SER A 146 3.85 -2.40 5.14
CA SER A 146 3.95 -3.85 5.07
C SER A 146 4.91 -4.39 6.13
N THR A 147 6.04 -3.73 6.37
CA THR A 147 7.02 -4.14 7.38
C THR A 147 6.37 -4.22 8.76
N VAL A 148 5.68 -3.17 9.19
CA VAL A 148 5.01 -3.17 10.50
C VAL A 148 3.85 -4.17 10.55
N LEU A 149 2.96 -4.16 9.56
CA LEU A 149 1.77 -5.02 9.60
C LEU A 149 2.08 -6.53 9.49
N VAL A 150 3.20 -6.90 8.87
CA VAL A 150 3.63 -8.30 8.73
C VAL A 150 4.60 -8.67 9.85
N PHE A 151 5.74 -8.00 9.96
CA PHE A 151 6.82 -8.45 10.84
C PHE A 151 6.55 -8.14 12.31
N LEU A 152 6.01 -6.96 12.66
CA LEU A 152 5.66 -6.67 14.05
C LEU A 152 4.55 -7.63 14.51
N ARG A 153 3.59 -7.94 13.63
CA ARG A 153 2.56 -8.95 13.89
C ARG A 153 3.14 -10.34 14.13
N LEU A 154 4.12 -10.75 13.33
CA LEU A 154 4.80 -12.04 13.51
C LEU A 154 5.59 -12.06 14.82
N TYR A 155 6.30 -10.99 15.14
CA TYR A 155 7.01 -10.83 16.41
C TYR A 155 6.06 -10.94 17.62
N ILE A 156 4.95 -10.19 17.62
CA ILE A 156 3.97 -10.23 18.73
C ILE A 156 3.38 -11.64 18.91
N GLN A 157 3.12 -12.38 17.84
CA GLN A 157 2.56 -13.74 17.96
C GLN A 157 3.61 -14.82 18.27
N GLN A 158 4.77 -14.78 17.60
CA GLN A 158 5.76 -15.86 17.67
C GLN A 158 6.76 -15.68 18.81
N VAL A 159 7.07 -14.43 19.19
CA VAL A 159 8.03 -14.11 20.25
C VAL A 159 7.32 -13.75 21.54
N LEU A 160 6.34 -12.83 21.50
CA LEU A 160 5.59 -12.44 22.70
C LEU A 160 4.47 -13.43 23.08
N GLY A 161 4.19 -14.40 22.21
CA GLY A 161 3.22 -15.47 22.48
C GLY A 161 1.76 -15.03 22.49
N TYR A 162 1.46 -13.84 21.95
CA TYR A 162 0.09 -13.33 21.92
C TYR A 162 -0.77 -14.16 20.97
N THR A 163 -2.04 -14.32 21.31
CA THR A 163 -3.04 -14.88 20.41
C THR A 163 -3.25 -13.99 19.18
N VAL A 164 -3.92 -14.52 18.16
CA VAL A 164 -4.23 -13.79 16.93
C VAL A 164 -5.01 -12.51 17.21
N ILE A 165 -5.94 -12.55 18.17
CA ILE A 165 -6.80 -11.42 18.53
C ILE A 165 -6.00 -10.38 19.30
N GLU A 166 -5.19 -10.80 20.28
CA GLU A 166 -4.32 -9.90 21.05
C GLU A 166 -3.32 -9.19 20.14
N ALA A 167 -2.73 -9.88 19.17
CA ALA A 167 -1.86 -9.26 18.17
C ALA A 167 -2.60 -8.25 17.29
N GLY A 168 -3.85 -8.54 16.91
CA GLY A 168 -4.71 -7.60 16.21
C GLY A 168 -4.99 -6.35 17.04
N LEU A 169 -5.38 -6.53 18.31
CA LEU A 169 -5.64 -5.47 19.28
C LEU A 169 -4.40 -4.62 19.57
N ALA A 170 -3.23 -5.24 19.66
CA ALA A 170 -1.95 -4.55 19.89
C ALA A 170 -1.58 -3.61 18.72
N LEU A 171 -1.97 -3.93 17.49
CA LEU A 171 -1.73 -3.10 16.31
C LEU A 171 -2.79 -2.01 16.11
N LEU A 172 -3.97 -2.16 16.71
CA LEU A 172 -5.09 -1.22 16.53
C LEU A 172 -4.73 0.24 16.82
N PRO A 173 -3.98 0.60 17.88
CA PRO A 173 -3.69 2.01 18.15
C PRO A 173 -2.99 2.72 16.98
N GLY A 174 -2.04 2.05 16.33
CA GLY A 174 -1.35 2.59 15.15
C GLY A 174 -2.27 2.73 13.94
N VAL A 175 -3.16 1.76 13.71
CA VAL A 175 -4.13 1.82 12.61
C VAL A 175 -5.24 2.85 12.88
N ALA A 176 -5.69 2.96 14.13
CA ALA A 176 -6.69 3.94 14.56
C ALA A 176 -6.17 5.37 14.37
N LEU A 177 -4.88 5.62 14.67
CA LEU A 177 -4.28 6.92 14.36
C LEU A 177 -4.22 7.19 12.86
N ASN A 178 -4.00 6.17 12.01
CA ASN A 178 -4.09 6.40 10.57
C ASN A 178 -5.49 6.91 10.17
N VAL A 179 -6.56 6.34 10.75
CA VAL A 179 -7.94 6.78 10.47
C VAL A 179 -8.17 8.19 11.03
N ALA A 180 -7.77 8.44 12.27
CA ALA A 180 -7.96 9.72 12.96
C ALA A 180 -7.27 10.89 12.22
N PHE A 181 -6.08 10.64 11.66
CA PHE A 181 -5.31 11.65 10.94
C PHE A 181 -5.63 11.72 9.45
N ALA A 182 -6.44 10.83 8.87
CA ALA A 182 -6.75 10.85 7.42
C ALA A 182 -7.38 12.17 6.96
N LEU A 183 -8.37 12.69 7.69
CA LEU A 183 -9.03 13.97 7.37
C LEU A 183 -8.15 15.19 7.70
N PRO A 184 -7.57 15.30 8.92
CA PRO A 184 -6.64 16.38 9.25
C PRO A 184 -5.42 16.45 8.34
N GLY A 185 -4.84 15.30 8.00
CA GLY A 185 -3.70 15.17 7.09
C GLY A 185 -4.02 15.72 5.71
N GLY A 186 -5.20 15.39 5.18
CA GLY A 186 -5.62 15.89 3.87
C GLY A 186 -5.79 17.40 3.86
N LYS A 187 -6.41 17.96 4.91
CA LYS A 187 -6.52 19.42 5.08
C LYS A 187 -5.16 20.10 5.24
N PHE A 188 -4.22 19.44 5.91
CA PHE A 188 -2.87 19.96 6.08
C PHE A 188 -2.13 20.00 4.74
N VAL A 189 -2.18 18.92 3.96
CA VAL A 189 -1.64 18.85 2.59
C VAL A 189 -2.27 19.92 1.69
N ASP A 190 -3.59 20.08 1.75
CA ASP A 190 -4.32 21.10 0.98
C ASP A 190 -3.86 22.54 1.35
N ARG A 191 -3.39 22.77 2.60
CA ARG A 191 -2.98 24.09 3.09
C ARG A 191 -1.51 24.43 2.85
N VAL A 192 -0.59 23.50 3.06
CA VAL A 192 0.87 23.75 3.01
C VAL A 192 1.57 23.16 1.79
N GLY A 193 0.81 22.48 0.93
CA GLY A 193 1.33 21.75 -0.22
C GLY A 193 1.84 20.34 0.14
N PRO A 194 2.14 19.51 -0.87
CA PRO A 194 2.43 18.09 -0.68
C PRO A 194 3.80 17.78 -0.05
N THR A 195 4.80 18.65 -0.24
CA THR A 195 6.19 18.35 0.15
C THR A 195 6.42 18.37 1.66
N GLN A 196 5.88 19.35 2.39
CA GLN A 196 6.11 19.44 3.84
C GLN A 196 5.47 18.28 4.63
N PRO A 197 4.19 17.92 4.41
CA PRO A 197 3.57 16.76 5.04
C PRO A 197 4.29 15.46 4.68
N LEU A 198 4.77 15.34 3.43
CA LEU A 198 5.55 14.20 3.02
C LEU A 198 6.84 14.05 3.84
N LEU A 199 7.64 15.12 3.95
CA LEU A 199 8.90 15.07 4.70
C LEU A 199 8.67 14.77 6.19
N LEU A 200 7.60 15.34 6.79
CA LEU A 200 7.21 15.03 8.17
C LEU A 200 6.79 13.57 8.33
N GLY A 201 6.02 13.04 7.37
CA GLY A 201 5.61 11.64 7.35
C GLY A 201 6.81 10.70 7.22
N LEU A 202 7.69 10.92 6.23
CA LEU A 202 8.89 10.10 6.04
C LEU A 202 9.83 10.17 7.26
N GLY A 203 10.05 11.36 7.82
CA GLY A 203 10.84 11.53 9.04
C GLY A 203 10.24 10.78 10.23
N GLY A 204 8.92 10.89 10.44
CA GLY A 204 8.22 10.14 11.48
C GLY A 204 8.29 8.62 11.28
N LEU A 205 8.20 8.15 10.03
CA LEU A 205 8.38 6.73 9.72
C LEU A 205 9.79 6.24 10.07
N VAL A 206 10.83 7.00 9.76
CA VAL A 206 12.22 6.66 10.11
C VAL A 206 12.38 6.56 11.63
N VAL A 207 11.90 7.57 12.37
CA VAL A 207 11.96 7.58 13.84
C VAL A 207 11.21 6.38 14.42
N ALA A 208 10.02 6.07 13.90
CA ALA A 208 9.23 4.94 14.36
C ALA A 208 9.93 3.59 14.10
N HIS A 209 10.55 3.40 12.93
CA HIS A 209 11.25 2.14 12.61
C HIS A 209 12.50 1.97 13.46
N ILE A 210 13.28 3.03 13.67
CA ILE A 210 14.46 2.98 14.55
C ILE A 210 14.04 2.64 15.98
N ALA A 211 12.99 3.30 16.48
CA ALA A 211 12.48 3.04 17.82
C ALA A 211 11.90 1.62 17.96
N LEU A 212 11.16 1.11 16.96
CA LEU A 212 10.70 -0.29 16.95
C LEU A 212 11.87 -1.27 16.95
N ALA A 213 12.90 -1.03 16.13
CA ALA A 213 14.06 -1.90 16.06
C ALA A 213 14.83 -1.97 17.39
N ILE A 214 14.93 -0.86 18.12
CA ILE A 214 15.59 -0.80 19.43
C ILE A 214 14.72 -1.46 20.53
N LEU A 215 13.41 -1.21 20.50
CA LEU A 215 12.50 -1.62 21.58
C LEU A 215 12.03 -3.08 21.47
N VAL A 216 12.20 -3.72 20.31
CA VAL A 216 11.90 -5.15 20.11
C VAL A 216 12.75 -6.07 20.98
N ASP A 217 13.96 -5.66 21.36
CA ASP A 217 14.83 -6.46 22.23
C ASP A 217 14.63 -6.17 23.73
N VAL A 218 13.66 -5.31 24.07
CA VAL A 218 13.36 -4.96 25.45
C VAL A 218 12.19 -5.83 25.95
N ASP A 219 12.32 -6.42 27.14
CA ASP A 219 11.24 -7.16 27.85
C ASP A 219 10.11 -6.22 28.34
N ASN A 220 9.57 -5.39 27.44
CA ASN A 220 8.48 -4.47 27.72
C ASN A 220 7.67 -4.18 26.45
N ASP A 221 6.67 -5.02 26.20
CA ASP A 221 5.81 -4.94 25.02
C ASP A 221 5.02 -3.63 24.94
N VAL A 222 4.73 -3.00 26.09
CA VAL A 222 4.04 -1.71 26.18
C VAL A 222 4.91 -0.59 25.58
N ALA A 223 6.23 -0.73 25.61
CA ALA A 223 7.15 0.22 25.00
C ALA A 223 6.96 0.32 23.48
N LEU A 224 6.47 -0.73 22.82
CA LEU A 224 6.20 -0.76 21.38
C LEU A 224 5.00 0.11 20.98
N LEU A 225 4.14 0.51 21.92
CA LEU A 225 2.98 1.36 21.63
C LEU A 225 3.37 2.75 21.15
N VAL A 226 4.37 3.38 21.78
CA VAL A 226 4.81 4.73 21.41
C VAL A 226 5.27 4.80 19.96
N PRO A 227 6.24 3.99 19.49
CA PRO A 227 6.66 4.04 18.11
C PRO A 227 5.58 3.56 17.14
N LEU A 228 4.66 2.68 17.56
CA LEU A 228 3.50 2.31 16.76
C LEU A 228 2.53 3.48 16.54
N LEU A 229 2.32 4.34 17.54
CA LEU A 229 1.52 5.56 17.40
C LEU A 229 2.20 6.58 16.47
N VAL A 230 3.53 6.73 16.59
CA VAL A 230 4.32 7.58 15.68
C VAL A 230 4.21 7.05 14.25
N TRP A 231 4.40 5.74 14.04
CA TRP A 231 4.22 5.10 12.74
C TRP A 231 2.81 5.35 12.17
N GLY A 232 1.78 5.20 13.01
CA GLY A 232 0.39 5.35 12.61
C GLY A 232 0.06 6.74 12.10
N SER A 233 0.49 7.78 12.83
CA SER A 233 0.31 9.17 12.40
C SER A 233 1.17 9.51 11.18
N ALA A 234 2.44 9.10 11.15
CA ALA A 234 3.41 9.41 10.10
C ALA A 234 3.05 8.78 8.74
N THR A 235 2.49 7.56 8.74
CA THR A 235 2.07 6.85 7.52
C THR A 235 1.04 7.66 6.73
N VAL A 236 0.10 8.33 7.40
CA VAL A 236 -0.93 9.15 6.73
C VAL A 236 -0.31 10.32 5.99
N PHE A 237 0.54 11.09 6.67
CA PHE A 237 1.16 12.28 6.08
C PHE A 237 2.07 11.92 4.92
N SER A 238 2.81 10.82 5.06
CA SER A 238 3.67 10.31 3.99
C SER A 238 2.85 9.89 2.77
N PHE A 239 1.78 9.12 2.98
CA PHE A 239 0.95 8.61 1.89
C PHE A 239 0.17 9.72 1.19
N GLN A 240 -0.50 10.60 1.93
CA GLN A 240 -1.30 11.69 1.35
C GLN A 240 -0.44 12.76 0.69
N GLY A 241 0.70 13.12 1.31
CA GLY A 241 1.67 14.03 0.70
C GLY A 241 2.21 13.48 -0.62
N SER A 242 2.50 12.18 -0.68
CA SER A 242 2.96 11.52 -1.90
C SER A 242 1.88 11.50 -2.98
N LEU A 243 0.64 11.09 -2.66
CA LEU A 243 -0.45 11.01 -3.63
C LEU A 243 -0.80 12.36 -4.24
N THR A 244 -0.96 13.39 -3.41
CA THR A 244 -1.21 14.76 -3.89
C THR A 244 0.00 15.30 -4.67
N GLY A 245 1.22 14.92 -4.27
CA GLY A 245 2.44 15.28 -4.99
C GLY A 245 2.51 14.68 -6.39
N VAL A 246 2.12 13.40 -6.55
CA VAL A 246 1.99 12.75 -7.86
C VAL A 246 0.93 13.46 -8.71
N ALA A 247 -0.27 13.67 -8.16
CA ALA A 247 -1.36 14.31 -8.88
C ALA A 247 -1.00 15.73 -9.35
N ASN A 248 -0.30 16.51 -8.53
CA ASN A 248 0.14 17.87 -8.88
C ASN A 248 1.36 17.91 -9.82
N SER A 249 1.99 16.77 -10.10
CA SER A 249 3.16 16.66 -10.97
C SER A 249 2.81 16.23 -12.40
N VAL A 250 1.56 15.84 -12.63
CA VAL A 250 1.01 15.56 -13.97
C VAL A 250 0.46 16.88 -14.54
N PRO A 251 0.81 17.25 -15.79
CA PRO A 251 0.35 18.48 -16.43
C PRO A 251 -1.15 18.51 -16.74
#